data_AF-A0A9N9M9P5-F1
#
_entry.id   AF-A0A9N9M9P5-F1
#
_cell.length_a   1.000
_cell.length_b   1.000
_cell.length_c   1.000
_cell.angle_alpha   90.00
_cell.angle_beta   90.00
_cell.angle_gamma   90.00
#
_symmetry.space_group_name_H-M   'P 1'
#
loop_
_entity.id
_entity.type
_entity.pdbx_description
1 polymer ?
#
loop_
_entity_poly.entity_id
_entity_poly.type
_entity_poly.pdbx_seq_one_letter_code
_entity_poly.pdbx_strand_id
1 'polypeptide(L)'
;MNYWLLSIWMELIKNGLPEDALLELGKKYPFPENCSSLQAPKLNPELKAAINDSGKKRDDRLWNIQNLVGTALAAVGKAETILLKKQDKDDETLAVIGCLSDAGRLLAKVHHSESEARRSIILGFSLQSNLQPLLKEALLAAPLDCWLFGKDLSERLKAAKVLEKLVADLKVVKPRPVLQAKNLNSQGPFRQQKRSRYHQPHPRQSGQNKYRPQTQKEERGKKAFRRRSSKY
;
A
#
# COMPACT_ATOMS: atom_id res chain seq x y z
N MET A 1 19.09 -9.18 28.43
CA MET A 1 18.55 -7.80 28.33
C MET A 1 18.01 -7.41 29.70
N ASN A 2 18.27 -6.19 30.17
CA ASN A 2 17.90 -5.74 31.53
C ASN A 2 16.37 -5.60 31.70
N TYR A 3 15.82 -6.03 32.84
CA TYR A 3 14.37 -6.00 33.13
C TYR A 3 13.76 -4.59 33.08
N TRP A 4 14.48 -3.57 33.58
CA TRP A 4 14.02 -2.18 33.56
C TRP A 4 13.91 -1.63 32.13
N LEU A 5 14.86 -1.98 31.25
CA LEU A 5 14.78 -1.63 29.83
C LEU A 5 13.57 -2.31 29.17
N LEU A 6 13.35 -3.59 29.49
CA LEU A 6 12.22 -4.35 28.96
C LEU A 6 10.88 -3.71 29.36
N SER A 7 10.72 -3.25 30.61
CA SER A 7 9.49 -2.61 31.06
C SER A 7 9.20 -1.31 30.30
N ILE A 8 10.23 -0.47 30.08
CA ILE A 8 10.06 0.77 29.31
C ILE A 8 9.63 0.46 27.88
N TRP A 9 10.29 -0.49 27.22
CA TRP A 9 9.96 -0.86 25.84
C TRP A 9 8.56 -1.44 25.73
N MET A 10 8.14 -2.27 26.69
CA MET A 10 6.78 -2.82 26.73
C MET A 10 5.71 -1.73 26.88
N GLU A 11 5.99 -0.70 27.68
CA GLU A 11 5.08 0.44 27.82
C GLU A 11 4.97 1.25 26.51
N LEU A 12 6.11 1.55 25.88
CA LEU A 12 6.16 2.25 24.59
C LEU A 12 5.48 1.47 23.47
N ILE A 13 5.61 0.15 23.44
CA ILE A 13 4.93 -0.69 22.44
C ILE A 13 3.42 -0.65 22.62
N LYS A 14 2.93 -0.62 23.86
CA LYS A 14 1.49 -0.61 24.17
C LYS A 14 0.84 0.75 23.96
N ASN A 15 1.52 1.81 24.40
CA ASN A 15 0.96 3.14 24.50
C ASN A 15 1.45 4.09 23.38
N GLY A 16 2.46 3.68 22.63
CA GLY A 16 3.13 4.51 21.64
C GLY A 16 4.13 5.50 22.25
N LEU A 17 4.87 6.17 21.37
CA LEU A 17 5.73 7.29 21.75
C LEU A 17 4.92 8.59 21.62
N PRO A 18 4.89 9.46 22.64
CA PRO A 18 4.25 10.77 22.55
C PRO A 18 4.86 11.63 21.42
N GLU A 19 4.04 12.44 20.75
CA GLU A 19 4.50 13.28 19.63
C GLU A 19 5.59 14.28 20.04
N ASP A 20 5.47 14.89 21.23
CA ASP A 20 6.48 15.82 21.74
C ASP A 20 7.85 15.13 21.91
N ALA A 21 7.85 13.91 22.44
CA ALA A 21 9.06 13.11 22.59
C ALA A 21 9.67 12.74 21.24
N LEU A 22 8.83 12.46 20.23
CA LEU A 22 9.28 12.22 18.86
C LEU A 22 9.95 13.47 18.26
N LEU A 23 9.37 14.65 18.45
CA LEU A 23 9.95 15.92 17.98
C LEU A 23 11.30 16.20 18.65
N GLU A 24 11.42 15.96 19.96
CA GLU A 24 12.66 16.07 20.71
C GLU A 24 13.75 15.13 20.15
N LEU A 25 13.40 13.88 19.82
CA LEU A 25 14.33 12.94 19.19
C LEU A 25 14.79 13.42 17.81
N GLY A 26 13.89 13.99 16.99
CA GLY A 26 14.23 14.55 15.69
C GLY A 26 15.24 15.70 15.79
N LYS A 27 15.10 16.58 16.80
CA LYS A 27 16.08 17.64 17.07
C LYS A 27 17.41 17.08 17.57
N LYS A 28 17.38 16.03 18.40
CA LYS A 28 18.57 15.42 19.01
C LYS A 28 19.42 14.65 18.00
N TYR A 29 18.79 14.11 16.97
CA TYR A 29 19.40 13.30 15.93
C TYR A 29 19.02 13.83 14.53
N PRO A 30 19.50 15.04 14.17
CA PRO A 30 19.23 15.60 12.85
C PRO A 30 19.92 14.76 11.77
N PHE A 31 19.37 14.81 10.55
CA PHE A 31 20.01 14.16 9.41
C PHE A 31 21.35 14.85 9.11
N PRO A 32 22.46 14.10 9.02
CA PRO A 32 23.75 14.65 8.66
C PRO A 32 23.71 15.24 7.24
N GLU A 33 24.32 16.41 7.03
CA GLU A 33 24.38 17.05 5.70
C GLU A 33 25.06 16.15 4.65
N ASN A 34 26.04 15.35 5.07
CA ASN A 34 26.74 14.40 4.21
C ASN A 34 25.94 13.12 3.92
N CYS A 35 24.78 12.90 4.57
CA CYS A 35 23.98 11.68 4.41
C CYS A 35 22.49 12.02 4.25
N SER A 36 22.17 12.81 3.22
CA SER A 36 20.79 13.18 2.87
C SER A 36 19.89 11.99 2.56
N SER A 37 20.46 10.82 2.23
CA SER A 37 19.74 9.58 1.95
C SER A 37 19.05 8.97 3.17
N LEU A 38 19.37 9.44 4.38
CA LEU A 38 18.63 9.09 5.61
C LEU A 38 17.28 9.78 5.70
N GLN A 39 17.07 10.87 4.95
CA GLN A 39 15.76 11.47 4.82
C GLN A 39 14.92 10.66 3.85
N ALA A 40 13.65 10.43 4.21
CA ALA A 40 12.73 9.74 3.34
C ALA A 40 12.55 10.50 2.00
N PRO A 41 12.68 9.83 0.85
CA PRO A 41 12.58 10.47 -0.46
C PRO A 41 11.20 11.09 -0.67
N LYS A 42 11.17 12.29 -1.26
CA LYS A 42 9.94 13.04 -1.49
C LYS A 42 9.16 12.42 -2.65
N LEU A 43 7.82 12.47 -2.56
CA LEU A 43 6.98 12.09 -3.70
C LEU A 43 7.11 13.13 -4.82
N ASN A 44 7.37 12.65 -6.03
CA ASN A 44 7.47 13.48 -7.23
C ASN A 44 6.18 14.31 -7.46
N PRO A 45 6.28 15.60 -7.82
CA PRO A 45 5.12 16.48 -7.97
C PRO A 45 4.15 16.00 -9.04
N GLU A 46 4.64 15.38 -10.12
CA GLU A 46 3.81 14.83 -11.20
C GLU A 46 2.88 13.72 -10.68
N LEU A 47 3.40 12.84 -9.82
CA LEU A 47 2.62 11.76 -9.22
C LEU A 47 1.75 12.27 -8.07
N LYS A 48 2.23 13.26 -7.31
CA LYS A 48 1.45 13.90 -6.24
C LYS A 48 0.19 14.57 -6.79
N ALA A 49 0.25 15.14 -7.99
CA ALA A 49 -0.91 15.70 -8.69
C ALA A 49 -1.84 14.63 -9.27
N ALA A 50 -1.31 13.45 -9.63
CA ALA A 50 -2.07 12.37 -10.27
C ALA A 50 -2.83 11.46 -9.29
N ILE A 51 -2.41 11.39 -8.02
CA ILE A 51 -3.09 10.58 -7.00
C ILE A 51 -4.21 11.34 -6.29
N ASN A 52 -5.23 10.60 -5.86
CA ASN A 52 -6.28 11.14 -5.00
C ASN A 52 -5.79 11.39 -3.56
N ASP A 53 -6.60 12.10 -2.76
CA ASP A 53 -6.23 12.47 -1.39
C ASP A 53 -6.08 11.26 -0.46
N SER A 54 -6.76 10.15 -0.77
CA SER A 54 -6.57 8.88 -0.05
C SER A 54 -5.16 8.31 -0.29
N GLY A 55 -4.66 8.39 -1.52
CA GLY A 55 -3.29 8.03 -1.87
C GLY A 55 -2.27 8.94 -1.19
N LYS A 56 -2.49 10.27 -1.20
CA LYS A 56 -1.62 11.25 -0.54
C LYS A 56 -1.48 10.97 0.96
N LYS A 57 -2.61 10.82 1.66
CA LYS A 57 -2.62 10.52 3.12
C LYS A 57 -1.90 9.22 3.47
N ARG A 58 -2.04 8.19 2.62
CA ARG A 58 -1.30 6.93 2.83
C ARG A 58 0.20 7.11 2.62
N ASP A 59 0.62 7.79 1.56
CA ASP A 59 2.04 8.07 1.31
C ASP A 59 2.64 8.94 2.42
N ASP A 60 1.95 9.99 2.86
CA ASP A 60 2.41 10.88 3.93
C ASP A 60 2.66 10.10 5.24
N ARG A 61 1.77 9.15 5.58
CA ARG A 61 1.98 8.27 6.74
C ARG A 61 3.24 7.42 6.59
N LEU A 62 3.45 6.80 5.44
CA LEU A 62 4.64 5.97 5.19
C LEU A 62 5.92 6.80 5.15
N TRP A 63 5.85 7.99 4.57
CA TRP A 63 6.95 8.95 4.57
C TRP A 63 7.34 9.36 5.99
N ASN A 64 6.37 9.59 6.88
CA ASN A 64 6.63 9.87 8.31
C ASN A 64 7.30 8.68 9.02
N ILE A 65 6.81 7.45 8.79
CA ILE A 65 7.43 6.23 9.34
C ILE A 65 8.87 6.07 8.84
N GLN A 66 9.09 6.30 7.55
CA GLN A 66 10.41 6.21 6.94
C GLN A 66 11.39 7.23 7.53
N ASN A 67 10.96 8.47 7.77
CA ASN A 67 11.79 9.47 8.48
C ASN A 67 12.07 9.10 9.93
N LEU A 68 11.13 8.45 10.63
CA LEU A 68 11.37 7.92 11.98
C LEU A 68 12.50 6.87 11.95
N VAL A 69 12.48 5.97 10.97
CA VAL A 69 13.57 4.99 10.76
C VAL A 69 14.89 5.70 10.44
N GLY A 70 14.86 6.75 9.61
CA GLY A 70 16.03 7.59 9.35
C GLY A 70 16.59 8.27 10.61
N THR A 71 15.71 8.74 11.50
CA THR A 71 16.09 9.36 12.78
C THR A 71 16.73 8.32 13.70
N ALA A 72 16.18 7.11 13.74
CA ALA A 72 16.77 5.98 14.48
C ALA A 72 18.16 5.60 13.95
N LEU A 73 18.35 5.57 12.62
CA LEU A 73 19.65 5.38 11.98
C LEU A 73 20.65 6.46 12.38
N ALA A 74 20.24 7.73 12.39
CA ALA A 74 21.08 8.84 12.83
C ALA A 74 21.51 8.69 14.30
N ALA A 75 20.60 8.21 15.17
CA ALA A 75 20.92 7.92 16.57
C ALA A 75 21.95 6.78 16.72
N VAL A 76 21.78 5.69 15.97
CA VAL A 76 22.74 4.57 15.93
C VAL A 76 24.11 5.05 15.43
N GLY A 77 24.15 5.77 14.31
CA GLY A 77 25.40 6.29 13.74
C GLY A 77 26.12 7.27 14.66
N LYS A 78 25.37 8.09 15.42
CA LYS A 78 25.95 8.96 16.46
C LYS A 78 26.58 8.15 17.59
N ALA A 79 25.92 7.09 18.06
CA ALA A 79 26.48 6.20 19.08
C ALA A 79 27.75 5.49 18.58
N GLU A 80 27.72 4.92 17.37
CA GLU A 80 28.91 4.30 16.75
C GLU A 80 30.05 5.31 16.60
N THR A 81 29.76 6.53 16.13
CA THR A 81 30.79 7.58 15.98
C THR A 81 31.48 7.90 17.31
N ILE A 82 30.73 7.94 18.41
CA ILE A 82 31.28 8.17 19.76
C ILE A 82 32.21 7.01 20.15
N LEU A 83 31.80 5.77 19.92
CA LEU A 83 32.59 4.57 20.24
C LEU A 83 33.84 4.46 19.36
N LEU A 84 33.72 4.77 18.07
CA LEU A 84 34.84 4.72 17.12
C LEU A 84 35.94 5.74 17.46
N LYS A 85 35.59 6.86 18.10
CA LYS A 85 36.54 7.90 18.54
C LYS A 85 37.33 7.53 19.80
N LYS A 86 36.94 6.48 20.55
CA LYS A 86 37.76 5.99 21.67
C LYS A 86 39.10 5.46 21.15
N GLN A 87 40.20 5.90 21.78
CA GLN A 87 41.56 5.50 21.41
C GLN A 87 41.80 4.01 21.70
N ASP A 88 41.50 3.57 22.91
CA ASP A 88 41.57 2.17 23.29
C ASP A 88 40.19 1.52 23.14
N LYS A 89 40.11 0.51 22.26
CA LYS A 89 38.91 -0.30 22.04
C LYS A 89 39.20 -1.70 22.56
N ASP A 90 38.55 -2.05 23.65
CA ASP A 90 38.52 -3.41 24.17
C ASP A 90 37.51 -4.27 23.38
N ASP A 91 37.57 -5.58 23.60
CA ASP A 91 36.69 -6.55 22.94
C ASP A 91 35.20 -6.26 23.21
N GLU A 92 34.87 -5.73 24.39
CA GLU A 92 33.51 -5.30 24.73
C GLU A 92 33.05 -4.11 23.87
N THR A 93 33.89 -3.08 23.71
CA THR A 93 33.58 -1.94 22.82
C THR A 93 33.39 -2.41 21.38
N LEU A 94 34.23 -3.34 20.89
CA LEU A 94 34.09 -3.92 19.56
C LEU A 94 32.77 -4.71 19.41
N ALA A 95 32.38 -5.49 20.43
CA ALA A 95 31.11 -6.21 20.43
C ALA A 95 29.90 -5.27 20.40
N VAL A 96 29.94 -4.15 21.14
CA VAL A 96 28.88 -3.13 21.12
C VAL A 96 28.78 -2.46 19.75
N ILE A 97 29.92 -2.11 19.13
CA ILE A 97 29.95 -1.58 17.76
C ILE A 97 29.34 -2.61 16.79
N GLY A 98 29.65 -3.90 16.93
CA GLY A 98 29.03 -4.96 16.14
C GLY A 98 27.50 -4.97 16.25
N CYS A 99 26.97 -4.95 17.48
CA CYS A 99 25.52 -4.89 17.72
C CYS A 99 24.86 -3.65 17.10
N LEU A 100 25.51 -2.48 17.19
CA LEU A 100 25.00 -1.24 16.61
C LEU A 100 25.05 -1.28 15.08
N SER A 101 26.10 -1.86 14.50
CA SER A 101 26.26 -2.00 13.06
C SER A 101 25.16 -2.88 12.47
N ASP A 102 24.86 -4.00 13.14
CA ASP A 102 23.77 -4.88 12.73
C ASP A 102 22.39 -4.22 12.90
N ALA A 103 22.17 -3.47 13.98
CA ALA A 103 20.96 -2.67 14.14
C ALA A 103 20.81 -1.62 13.02
N GLY A 104 21.90 -0.94 12.67
CA GLY A 104 21.95 0.02 11.56
C GLY A 104 21.61 -0.64 10.22
N ARG A 105 22.17 -1.81 9.92
CA ARG A 105 21.85 -2.56 8.69
C ARG A 105 20.38 -2.95 8.62
N LEU A 106 19.80 -3.43 9.72
CA LEU A 106 18.38 -3.78 9.80
C LEU A 106 17.49 -2.55 9.58
N LEU A 107 17.80 -1.43 10.23
CA LEU A 107 17.05 -0.18 10.02
C LEU A 107 17.19 0.33 8.58
N ALA A 108 18.38 0.25 7.97
CA ALA A 108 18.59 0.61 6.58
C ALA A 108 17.78 -0.27 5.63
N LYS A 109 17.66 -1.57 5.92
CA LYS A 109 16.80 -2.49 5.17
C LYS A 109 15.32 -2.11 5.29
N VAL A 110 14.84 -1.79 6.49
CA VAL A 110 13.46 -1.30 6.70
C VAL A 110 13.24 0.01 5.95
N HIS A 111 14.18 0.96 6.07
CA HIS A 111 14.11 2.25 5.38
C HIS A 111 14.00 2.08 3.85
N HIS A 112 14.77 1.17 3.27
CA HIS A 112 14.67 0.86 1.84
C HIS A 112 13.36 0.15 1.49
N SER A 113 12.92 -0.80 2.30
CA SER A 113 11.66 -1.51 2.10
C SER A 113 10.45 -0.57 2.12
N GLU A 114 10.48 0.48 2.95
CA GLU A 114 9.46 1.53 2.94
C GLU A 114 9.44 2.29 1.60
N SER A 115 10.60 2.59 0.98
CA SER A 115 10.63 3.16 -0.37
C SER A 115 9.95 2.24 -1.40
N GLU A 116 10.21 0.93 -1.34
CA GLU A 116 9.57 -0.05 -2.23
C GLU A 116 8.06 -0.13 -2.01
N ALA A 117 7.62 -0.16 -0.74
CA ALA A 117 6.21 -0.17 -0.37
C ALA A 117 5.48 1.09 -0.85
N ARG A 118 6.09 2.27 -0.65
CA ARG A 118 5.59 3.56 -1.14
C ARG A 118 5.50 3.57 -2.67
N ARG A 119 6.53 3.09 -3.38
CA ARG A 119 6.49 2.95 -4.85
C ARG A 119 5.31 2.07 -5.29
N SER A 120 5.14 0.90 -4.69
CA SER A 120 4.04 -0.02 -5.00
C SER A 120 2.66 0.63 -4.82
N ILE A 121 2.47 1.32 -3.70
CA ILE A 121 1.22 2.00 -3.35
C ILE A 121 0.93 3.15 -4.31
N ILE A 122 1.92 4.00 -4.59
CA ILE A 122 1.76 5.13 -5.52
C ILE A 122 1.44 4.63 -6.92
N LEU A 123 2.12 3.59 -7.40
CA LEU A 123 1.81 2.96 -8.68
C LEU A 123 0.41 2.31 -8.67
N GLY A 124 -0.08 1.82 -7.52
CA GLY A 124 -1.44 1.33 -7.38
C GLY A 124 -2.52 2.42 -7.44
N PHE A 125 -2.28 3.57 -6.79
CA PHE A 125 -3.25 4.69 -6.73
C PHE A 125 -3.21 5.61 -7.95
N SER A 126 -2.02 5.93 -8.46
CA SER A 126 -1.82 6.87 -9.55
C SER A 126 -2.22 6.28 -10.91
N LEU A 127 -2.29 4.96 -11.03
CA LEU A 127 -2.32 4.25 -12.31
C LEU A 127 -3.54 3.35 -12.49
N GLN A 128 -4.70 3.79 -12.01
CA GLN A 128 -5.98 3.11 -12.29
C GLN A 128 -6.34 3.14 -13.79
N SER A 129 -5.64 3.91 -14.62
CA SER A 129 -5.75 3.89 -16.08
C SER A 129 -4.56 3.15 -16.72
N ASN A 130 -4.75 1.86 -17.06
CA ASN A 130 -4.09 1.09 -18.14
C ASN A 130 -2.66 1.46 -18.54
N LEU A 131 -1.81 1.73 -17.56
CA LEU A 131 -0.43 2.05 -17.84
C LEU A 131 0.32 0.73 -17.99
N GLN A 132 0.88 0.52 -19.19
CA GLN A 132 1.37 -0.79 -19.61
C GLN A 132 2.51 -1.26 -18.68
N PRO A 133 2.66 -2.58 -18.47
CA PRO A 133 3.69 -3.16 -17.59
C PRO A 133 5.08 -2.54 -17.73
N LEU A 134 5.44 -2.18 -18.97
CA LEU A 134 6.73 -1.60 -19.33
C LEU A 134 7.05 -0.28 -18.60
N LEU A 135 6.09 0.64 -18.47
CA LEU A 135 6.34 1.90 -17.78
C LEU A 135 6.35 1.72 -16.25
N LYS A 136 5.62 0.73 -15.72
CA LYS A 136 5.75 0.36 -14.29
C LYS A 136 7.15 -0.16 -13.98
N GLU A 137 7.68 -1.03 -14.82
CA GLU A 137 9.04 -1.55 -14.68
C GLU A 137 10.09 -0.44 -14.76
N ALA A 138 9.97 0.47 -15.74
CA ALA A 138 10.88 1.60 -15.87
C ALA A 138 10.88 2.53 -14.63
N LEU A 139 9.70 2.74 -14.02
CA LEU A 139 9.56 3.53 -12.79
C LEU A 139 10.12 2.82 -11.56
N LEU A 140 10.00 1.48 -11.49
CA LEU A 140 10.58 0.69 -10.41
C LEU A 140 12.11 0.59 -10.51
N ALA A 141 12.65 0.53 -11.73
CA ALA A 141 14.08 0.53 -11.99
C ALA A 141 14.75 1.90 -11.77
N ALA A 142 13.96 2.95 -11.53
CA ALA A 142 14.47 4.29 -11.25
C ALA A 142 15.40 4.29 -10.02
N PRO A 143 16.53 5.03 -10.05
CA PRO A 143 17.34 5.23 -8.86
C PRO A 143 16.51 5.95 -7.80
N LEU A 144 16.72 5.56 -6.54
CA LEU A 144 16.24 6.33 -5.38
C LEU A 144 17.23 7.47 -5.15
N ASP A 145 16.77 8.70 -5.28
CA ASP A 145 17.51 9.89 -4.88
C ASP A 145 16.70 10.67 -3.84
N CYS A 146 16.79 12.00 -3.82
CA CYS A 146 15.91 12.81 -2.98
C CYS A 146 14.41 12.69 -3.35
N TRP A 147 14.09 12.06 -4.48
CA TRP A 147 12.75 11.75 -4.99
C TRP A 147 12.51 10.25 -5.07
N LEU A 148 11.26 9.86 -4.79
CA LEU A 148 10.85 8.45 -4.72
C LEU A 148 11.01 7.73 -6.07
N PHE A 149 10.84 8.44 -7.20
CA PHE A 149 10.99 7.89 -8.56
C PHE A 149 12.14 8.54 -9.34
N GLY A 150 13.07 9.19 -8.65
CA GLY A 150 14.20 9.91 -9.24
C GLY A 150 13.84 11.31 -9.75
N LYS A 151 14.85 12.17 -9.91
CA LYS A 151 14.71 13.52 -10.48
C LYS A 151 14.17 13.53 -11.91
N ASP A 152 14.60 12.56 -12.73
CA ASP A 152 14.30 12.55 -14.17
C ASP A 152 12.98 11.83 -14.51
N LEU A 153 12.01 11.85 -13.60
CA LEU A 153 10.72 11.18 -13.77
C LEU A 153 10.02 11.65 -15.05
N SER A 154 9.96 12.96 -15.26
CA SER A 154 9.31 13.56 -16.44
C SER A 154 9.94 13.08 -17.76
N GLU A 155 11.26 12.98 -17.82
CA GLU A 155 11.97 12.48 -19.02
C GLU A 155 11.71 11.00 -19.23
N ARG A 156 11.76 10.20 -18.15
CA ARG A 156 11.46 8.77 -18.19
C ARG A 156 10.03 8.49 -18.65
N LEU A 157 9.06 9.27 -18.19
CA LEU A 157 7.66 9.17 -18.64
C LEU A 157 7.52 9.48 -20.13
N LYS A 158 8.24 10.49 -20.65
CA LYS A 158 8.24 10.80 -22.09
C LYS A 158 8.89 9.68 -22.91
N ALA A 159 10.07 9.21 -22.49
CA ALA A 159 10.80 8.14 -23.16
C ALA A 159 9.98 6.84 -23.19
N ALA A 160 9.34 6.48 -22.08
CA ALA A 160 8.47 5.31 -22.01
C ALA A 160 7.26 5.43 -22.95
N LYS A 161 6.62 6.60 -23.05
CA LYS A 161 5.53 6.82 -24.01
C LYS A 161 5.97 6.70 -25.47
N VAL A 162 7.19 7.14 -25.79
CA VAL A 162 7.76 6.95 -27.14
C VAL A 162 8.01 5.47 -27.40
N LEU A 163 8.62 4.76 -26.44
CA LEU A 163 8.87 3.34 -26.53
C LEU A 163 7.57 2.53 -26.66
N GLU A 164 6.52 2.89 -25.93
CA GLU A 164 5.19 2.28 -26.06
C GLU A 164 4.63 2.42 -27.47
N LYS A 165 4.75 3.59 -28.10
CA LYS A 165 4.35 3.80 -29.50
C LYS A 165 5.15 2.90 -30.45
N LEU A 166 6.47 2.85 -30.29
CA LEU A 166 7.33 1.98 -31.10
C LEU A 166 6.98 0.50 -30.94
N VAL A 167 6.71 0.03 -29.72
CA VAL A 167 6.28 -1.34 -29.45
C VAL A 167 4.91 -1.63 -30.06
N ALA A 168 3.97 -0.67 -30.02
CA ALA A 168 2.68 -0.81 -30.68
C ALA A 168 2.81 -0.91 -32.21
N ASP A 169 3.69 -0.11 -32.81
CA ASP A 169 3.98 -0.12 -34.25
C ASP A 169 4.66 -1.44 -34.69
N LEU A 170 5.51 -2.03 -33.85
CA LEU A 170 6.13 -3.35 -34.10
C LEU A 170 5.14 -4.52 -33.93
N LYS A 171 4.14 -4.38 -33.05
CA LYS A 171 3.11 -5.39 -32.79
C LYS A 171 2.04 -5.47 -33.89
N VAL A 172 2.20 -4.78 -35.02
CA VAL A 172 1.31 -4.89 -36.18
C VAL A 172 1.42 -6.29 -36.79
N VAL A 173 0.77 -7.27 -36.15
CA VAL A 173 0.15 -8.39 -36.86
C VAL A 173 -1.16 -7.83 -37.39
N LYS A 174 -1.16 -7.36 -38.64
CA LYS A 174 -2.42 -7.07 -39.33
C LYS A 174 -3.26 -8.36 -39.23
N PRO A 175 -4.45 -8.38 -38.62
CA PRO A 175 -5.35 -9.49 -38.85
C PRO A 175 -5.56 -9.53 -40.36
N ARG A 176 -5.17 -10.64 -41.00
CA ARG A 176 -5.48 -10.89 -42.41
C ARG A 176 -6.97 -10.59 -42.55
N PRO A 177 -7.39 -9.66 -43.43
CA PRO A 177 -8.81 -9.42 -43.60
C PRO A 177 -9.43 -10.76 -43.97
N VAL A 178 -10.24 -11.30 -43.07
CA VAL A 178 -11.11 -12.42 -43.42
C VAL A 178 -12.00 -11.81 -44.48
N LEU A 179 -11.78 -12.21 -45.74
CA LEU A 179 -12.69 -11.89 -46.83
C LEU A 179 -14.06 -12.37 -46.36
N GLN A 180 -14.91 -11.44 -45.94
CA GLN A 180 -16.32 -11.73 -45.76
C GLN A 180 -16.83 -12.11 -47.13
N ALA A 181 -17.02 -13.42 -47.35
CA ALA A 181 -17.70 -13.91 -48.52
C ALA A 181 -19.08 -13.22 -48.54
N LYS A 182 -19.30 -12.37 -49.54
CA LYS A 182 -20.60 -11.77 -49.81
C LYS A 182 -21.57 -12.92 -50.07
N ASN A 183 -22.46 -13.18 -49.11
CA ASN A 183 -23.49 -14.19 -49.25
C ASN A 183 -24.56 -13.63 -50.20
N LEU A 184 -24.35 -13.85 -51.51
CA LEU A 184 -25.30 -13.53 -52.56
C LEU A 184 -26.31 -14.68 -52.66
N ASN A 185 -27.41 -14.53 -51.92
CA ASN A 185 -28.79 -15.00 -52.16
C ASN A 185 -29.01 -16.34 -52.92
N SER A 186 -29.73 -17.29 -52.32
CA SER A 186 -30.84 -17.99 -53.01
C SER A 186 -31.75 -18.74 -52.02
N GLN A 187 -33.05 -18.57 -52.22
CA GLN A 187 -34.17 -19.11 -51.46
C GLN A 187 -34.03 -20.56 -50.96
N GLY A 188 -34.36 -20.79 -49.68
CA GLY A 188 -34.65 -22.10 -49.11
C GLY A 188 -35.82 -21.98 -48.11
N PRO A 189 -36.73 -22.97 -48.01
CA PRO A 189 -38.04 -22.77 -47.39
C PRO A 189 -37.97 -22.67 -45.85
N PHE A 190 -38.79 -21.78 -45.30
CA PHE A 190 -39.04 -21.60 -43.88
C PHE A 190 -39.56 -22.90 -43.24
N ARG A 191 -38.78 -23.53 -42.35
CA ARG A 191 -39.30 -24.59 -41.48
C ARG A 191 -40.10 -23.97 -40.33
N GLN A 192 -41.42 -23.96 -40.48
CA GLN A 192 -42.37 -23.66 -39.41
C GLN A 192 -42.26 -24.72 -38.30
N GLN A 193 -41.83 -24.31 -37.10
CA GLN A 193 -42.01 -25.11 -35.89
C GLN A 193 -43.49 -25.11 -35.50
N LYS A 194 -44.17 -26.24 -35.72
CA LYS A 194 -45.54 -26.48 -35.27
C LYS A 194 -45.60 -26.46 -33.75
N ARG A 195 -46.35 -25.50 -33.20
CA ARG A 195 -46.95 -25.59 -31.87
C ARG A 195 -48.06 -26.63 -31.92
N SER A 196 -48.01 -27.64 -31.05
CA SER A 196 -49.18 -28.47 -30.74
C SER A 196 -49.59 -28.23 -29.29
N ARG A 197 -50.70 -27.51 -29.12
CA ARG A 197 -51.51 -27.49 -27.89
C ARG A 197 -52.69 -28.41 -28.15
N TYR A 198 -52.88 -29.41 -27.30
CA TYR A 198 -54.18 -30.02 -27.06
C TYR A 198 -54.45 -30.08 -25.54
N HIS A 199 -55.58 -29.49 -25.15
CA HIS A 199 -56.32 -29.58 -23.88
C HIS A 199 -56.75 -31.03 -23.58
N GLN A 200 -57.12 -31.54 -22.39
CA GLN A 200 -57.53 -31.12 -21.01
C GLN A 200 -57.76 -32.47 -20.20
N PRO A 201 -58.34 -32.58 -18.96
CA PRO A 201 -58.49 -31.71 -17.76
C PRO A 201 -58.16 -32.41 -16.38
N HIS A 202 -58.28 -31.61 -15.29
CA HIS A 202 -58.19 -31.72 -13.79
C HIS A 202 -58.61 -33.00 -12.99
N PRO A 203 -58.35 -33.16 -11.64
CA PRO A 203 -58.35 -32.10 -10.58
C PRO A 203 -57.44 -32.18 -9.30
N ARG A 204 -57.37 -31.01 -8.64
CA ARG A 204 -57.24 -30.62 -7.18
C ARG A 204 -56.29 -31.37 -6.22
N GLN A 205 -55.36 -30.62 -5.59
CA GLN A 205 -55.32 -30.35 -4.12
C GLN A 205 -54.11 -29.45 -3.76
N SER A 206 -54.37 -28.23 -3.27
CA SER A 206 -54.04 -27.71 -1.92
C SER A 206 -52.55 -27.46 -1.62
N GLY A 207 -52.20 -26.20 -1.31
CA GLY A 207 -50.95 -25.86 -0.62
C GLY A 207 -50.48 -24.44 -0.91
N GLN A 208 -50.57 -23.57 0.08
CA GLN A 208 -50.49 -22.12 -0.03
C GLN A 208 -49.09 -21.56 -0.26
N ASN A 209 -49.01 -20.57 -1.15
CA ASN A 209 -48.01 -19.51 -1.14
C ASN A 209 -48.27 -18.55 0.04
N LYS A 210 -47.22 -18.02 0.69
CA LYS A 210 -46.93 -16.56 0.78
C LYS A 210 -45.83 -16.20 1.81
N TYR A 211 -44.78 -15.57 1.28
CA TYR A 211 -44.08 -14.36 1.72
C TYR A 211 -44.35 -13.72 3.11
N ARG A 212 -43.22 -13.32 3.77
CA ARG A 212 -42.87 -12.06 4.49
C ARG A 212 -43.99 -11.30 5.24
N PRO A 213 -43.73 -10.72 6.44
CA PRO A 213 -43.30 -9.31 6.46
C PRO A 213 -42.43 -8.87 7.67
N GLN A 214 -42.00 -7.61 7.54
CA GLN A 214 -41.30 -6.70 8.45
C GLN A 214 -42.31 -5.89 9.28
N THR A 215 -42.04 -5.56 10.56
CA THR A 215 -42.32 -4.24 11.20
C THR A 215 -41.96 -4.18 12.69
N GLN A 216 -41.41 -3.03 13.10
CA GLN A 216 -41.13 -2.56 14.48
C GLN A 216 -42.43 -2.17 15.22
N LYS A 217 -42.48 -2.32 16.56
CA LYS A 217 -42.45 -1.25 17.60
C LYS A 217 -42.89 -1.77 18.98
N GLU A 218 -42.18 -1.29 20.02
CA GLU A 218 -42.57 -0.85 21.39
C GLU A 218 -43.95 -1.28 21.95
N GLU A 219 -44.19 -1.56 23.25
CA GLU A 219 -43.59 -1.08 24.50
C GLU A 219 -44.21 -1.85 25.70
N ARG A 220 -43.61 -1.69 26.88
CA ARG A 220 -44.19 -1.78 28.26
C ARG A 220 -44.42 -3.15 28.93
N GLY A 221 -43.51 -3.47 29.86
CA GLY A 221 -43.74 -3.11 31.27
C GLY A 221 -43.66 -4.19 32.36
N LYS A 222 -42.79 -3.93 33.36
CA LYS A 222 -42.83 -4.36 34.79
C LYS A 222 -42.45 -5.83 35.05
N LYS A 223 -41.61 -6.27 35.99
CA LYS A 223 -41.08 -5.90 37.34
C LYS A 223 -39.96 -6.94 37.62
N ALA A 224 -39.01 -6.89 38.56
CA ALA A 224 -38.59 -5.98 39.60
C ALA A 224 -37.20 -6.43 40.11
N PHE A 225 -36.48 -5.45 40.65
CA PHE A 225 -35.25 -5.46 41.45
C PHE A 225 -35.08 -6.60 42.48
N ARG A 226 -33.83 -7.04 42.67
CA ARG A 226 -33.24 -7.21 44.02
C ARG A 226 -31.76 -6.79 44.05
N ARG A 227 -31.47 -5.97 45.06
CA ARG A 227 -30.20 -5.27 45.36
C ARG A 227 -29.11 -6.21 45.86
N ARG A 228 -27.84 -5.82 45.64
CA ARG A 228 -26.84 -5.74 46.72
C ARG A 228 -25.68 -4.83 46.32
N SER A 229 -25.53 -3.74 47.07
CA SER A 229 -24.32 -2.90 47.10
C SER A 229 -23.47 -3.34 48.29
N SER A 230 -22.14 -3.35 48.11
CA SER A 230 -21.18 -3.11 49.18
C SER A 230 -19.86 -2.65 48.57
N LYS A 231 -19.45 -1.42 48.87
CA LYS A 231 -18.05 -0.98 48.88
C LYS A 231 -17.89 -0.13 50.14
N TYR A 232 -16.97 -0.57 50.99
CA TYR A 232 -16.11 0.30 51.78
C TYR A 232 -14.88 0.61 50.92
#